data_AF-A0A0C3DH95-F1
#
_entry.id   AF-A0A0C3DH95-F1
#
_cell.length_a   1.000
_cell.length_b   1.000
_cell.length_c   1.000
_cell.angle_alpha   90.00
_cell.angle_beta   90.00
_cell.angle_gamma   90.00
#
_symmetry.space_group_name_H-M   'P 1'
#
loop_
_entity.id
_entity.type
_entity.pdbx_description
1 polymer ?
#
loop_
_entity_poly.entity_id
_entity_poly.type
_entity_poly.pdbx_seq_one_letter_code
_entity_poly.pdbx_strand_id
1 'polypeptide(L)'
;MSIYAYSLSLNVIEYRMAVLRGDMDAAGEILPSIPHEQLNKVARFLEAKDLKELAMQITMDPDHKFDLALALDDLDAALGVIMQSVPETEAESKWKALGDRVLAVWRFERFDLAKGAYEKAGDLGSLMLLVVSMGDRIRLEWIAAAAGASFHAVLLWTCRENGCE
;
A
#
# COMPACT_ATOMS: atom_id res chain seq x y z
N MET A 1 27.87 25.52 -26.44
CA MET A 1 27.95 25.82 -24.99
C MET A 1 26.52 25.85 -24.48
N SER A 2 26.05 24.80 -23.82
CA SER A 2 24.68 24.74 -23.29
C SER A 2 24.69 25.18 -21.84
N ILE A 3 24.05 26.32 -21.53
CA ILE A 3 23.89 26.83 -20.18
C ILE A 3 22.55 26.30 -19.68
N TYR A 4 22.59 25.52 -18.59
CA TYR A 4 21.39 25.03 -17.91
C TYR A 4 21.20 25.84 -16.64
N ALA A 5 20.09 26.55 -16.52
CA ALA A 5 19.70 27.24 -15.29
C ALA A 5 18.78 26.31 -14.49
N TYR A 6 19.16 26.02 -13.24
CA TYR A 6 18.33 25.28 -12.30
C TYR A 6 17.78 26.26 -11.24
N SER A 7 16.47 26.26 -11.04
CA SER A 7 15.84 26.95 -9.91
C SER A 7 16.02 26.08 -8.66
N LEU A 8 16.93 26.48 -7.79
CA LEU A 8 17.21 25.80 -6.54
C LEU A 8 16.63 26.61 -5.39
N SER A 9 15.60 26.08 -4.72
CA SER A 9 15.02 26.76 -3.55
C SER A 9 15.89 26.53 -2.33
N LEU A 10 16.41 27.63 -1.79
CA LEU A 10 17.30 27.65 -0.63
C LEU A 10 16.71 26.88 0.57
N ASN A 11 15.42 27.09 0.84
CA ASN A 11 14.69 26.47 1.97
C ASN A 11 14.78 24.93 1.94
N VAL A 12 14.75 24.29 0.77
CA VAL A 12 14.86 22.82 0.67
C VAL A 12 16.26 22.33 0.98
N ILE A 13 17.29 23.10 0.61
CA ILE A 13 18.67 22.77 0.92
C ILE A 13 18.91 22.91 2.42
N GLU A 14 18.45 24.01 3.01
CA GLU A 14 18.57 24.24 4.45
C GLU A 14 17.87 23.15 5.26
N TYR A 15 16.65 22.77 4.86
CA TYR A 15 15.95 21.65 5.45
C TYR A 15 16.75 20.33 5.34
N ARG A 16 17.22 19.99 4.14
CA ARG A 16 18.03 18.77 3.94
C ARG A 16 19.31 18.80 4.76
N MET A 17 19.98 19.95 4.87
CA MET A 17 21.17 20.10 5.70
C MET A 17 20.84 19.95 7.19
N ALA A 18 19.75 20.52 7.68
CA ALA A 18 19.31 20.36 9.07
C ALA A 18 19.05 18.89 9.40
N VAL A 19 18.30 18.18 8.55
CA VAL A 19 18.06 16.74 8.70
C VAL A 19 19.36 15.94 8.63
N LEU A 20 20.30 16.29 7.75
CA LEU A 20 21.60 15.62 7.68
C LEU A 20 22.48 15.86 8.92
N ARG A 21 22.31 17.00 9.60
CA ARG A 21 22.97 17.28 10.88
C ARG A 21 22.27 16.62 12.07
N GLY A 22 21.09 16.04 11.87
CA GLY A 22 20.26 15.47 12.94
C GLY A 22 19.48 16.51 13.73
N ASP A 23 19.42 17.76 13.26
CA ASP A 23 18.67 18.84 13.90
C ASP A 23 17.24 18.88 13.33
N MET A 24 16.36 18.08 13.93
CA MET A 24 14.97 17.94 13.51
C MET A 24 14.10 19.11 13.94
N ASP A 25 14.47 19.81 15.01
CA ASP A 25 13.76 20.98 15.51
C ASP A 25 13.89 22.14 14.52
N ALA A 26 15.12 22.44 14.08
CA ALA A 26 15.36 23.44 13.04
C ALA A 26 14.70 23.05 11.70
N ALA A 27 14.68 21.75 11.37
CA ALA A 27 13.99 21.28 10.18
C ALA A 27 12.48 21.55 10.24
N GLY A 28 11.85 21.36 11.41
CA GLY A 28 10.44 21.63 11.65
C GLY A 28 10.05 23.10 11.45
N GLU A 29 10.91 24.03 11.86
CA GLU A 29 10.68 25.48 11.67
C GLU A 29 10.74 25.91 10.20
N ILE A 30 11.57 25.24 9.40
CA ILE A 30 11.74 25.55 7.97
C ILE A 30 10.61 24.94 7.13
N LEU A 31 10.03 23.82 7.58
CA LEU A 31 8.97 23.09 6.88
C LEU A 31 7.82 23.96 6.33
N PRO A 32 7.19 24.87 7.11
CA PRO A 32 6.09 25.72 6.61
C PRO A 32 6.51 26.73 5.54
N SER A 33 7.81 27.00 5.41
CA SER A 33 8.35 27.94 4.40
C SER A 33 8.56 27.27 3.03
N ILE A 34 8.33 25.96 2.91
CA ILE A 34 8.57 25.20 1.68
C ILE A 34 7.28 25.14 0.85
N PRO A 35 7.33 25.51 -0.45
CA PRO A 35 6.17 25.37 -1.35
C PRO A 35 5.73 23.91 -1.53
N HIS A 36 4.43 23.69 -1.72
CA HIS A 36 3.81 22.38 -1.88
C HIS A 36 4.48 21.49 -2.96
N GLU A 37 4.90 22.07 -4.08
CA GLU A 37 5.60 21.37 -5.16
C GLU A 37 6.92 20.72 -4.72
N GLN A 38 7.55 21.28 -3.69
CA GLN A 38 8.82 20.82 -3.15
C GLN A 38 8.66 19.92 -1.94
N LEU A 39 7.49 19.96 -1.27
CA LEU A 39 7.18 19.05 -0.17
C LEU A 39 7.25 17.58 -0.59
N ASN A 40 6.79 17.22 -1.80
CA ASN A 40 6.92 15.85 -2.30
C ASN A 40 8.41 15.42 -2.44
N LYS A 41 9.30 16.34 -2.83
CA LYS A 41 10.75 16.07 -2.91
C LYS A 41 11.39 15.97 -1.54
N VAL A 42 10.84 16.64 -0.54
CA VAL A 42 11.26 16.54 0.86
C VAL A 42 10.78 15.22 1.47
N ALA A 43 9.53 14.83 1.23
CA ALA A 43 8.96 13.56 1.71
C ALA A 43 9.77 12.36 1.20
N ARG A 44 10.10 12.30 -0.10
CA ARG A 44 10.96 11.24 -0.65
C ARG A 44 12.37 11.24 -0.07
N PHE A 45 12.90 12.42 0.28
CA PHE A 45 14.19 12.51 0.96
C PHE A 45 14.12 11.97 2.39
N LEU A 46 13.05 12.27 3.13
CA LEU A 46 12.82 11.74 4.47
C LEU A 46 12.61 10.23 4.46
N GLU A 47 11.88 9.71 3.48
CA GLU A 47 11.73 8.27 3.24
C GLU A 47 13.10 7.59 3.04
N ALA A 48 13.99 8.17 2.23
CA ALA A 48 15.35 7.65 2.02
C ALA A 48 16.23 7.72 3.29
N LYS A 49 15.83 8.52 4.29
CA LYS A 49 16.43 8.58 5.63
C LYS A 49 15.73 7.71 6.66
N ASP A 50 14.80 6.87 6.22
CA ASP A 50 13.95 5.99 7.04
C ASP A 50 13.04 6.74 8.03
N LEU A 51 12.86 8.06 7.83
CA LEU A 51 11.94 8.91 8.59
C LEU A 51 10.54 8.89 7.95
N LYS A 52 10.00 7.69 7.77
CA LYS A 52 8.75 7.45 7.04
C LYS A 52 7.52 8.07 7.71
N GLU A 53 7.47 8.07 9.05
CA GLU A 53 6.36 8.67 9.81
C GLU A 53 6.23 10.18 9.54
N LEU A 54 7.37 10.90 9.51
CA LEU A 54 7.39 12.32 9.16
C LEU A 54 7.07 12.54 7.69
N ALA A 55 7.62 11.69 6.81
CA ALA A 55 7.31 11.73 5.38
C ALA A 55 5.79 11.59 5.13
N MET A 56 5.11 10.75 5.90
CA MET A 56 3.67 10.51 5.82
C MET A 56 2.83 11.74 6.21
N GLN A 57 3.32 12.57 7.13
CA GLN A 57 2.65 13.81 7.54
C GLN A 57 2.82 14.94 6.52
N ILE A 58 3.93 14.93 5.78
CA ILE A 58 4.32 16.02 4.86
C ILE A 58 3.83 15.74 3.44
N THR A 59 3.76 14.46 3.05
CA THR A 59 3.35 14.08 1.69
C THR A 59 1.91 14.50 1.42
N MET A 60 1.70 15.15 0.27
CA MET A 60 0.36 15.52 -0.20
C MET A 60 -0.07 14.72 -1.43
N ASP A 61 0.85 13.92 -1.98
CA ASP A 61 0.60 13.07 -3.12
C ASP A 61 -0.05 11.75 -2.65
N PRO A 62 -1.29 11.43 -3.09
CA PRO A 62 -1.97 10.21 -2.68
C PRO A 62 -1.20 8.94 -3.02
N ASP A 63 -0.49 8.91 -4.16
CA ASP A 63 0.27 7.72 -4.56
C ASP A 63 1.45 7.48 -3.62
N HIS A 64 2.23 8.53 -3.35
CA HIS A 64 3.35 8.44 -2.41
C HIS A 64 2.87 8.16 -0.99
N LYS A 65 1.71 8.70 -0.60
CA LYS A 65 1.09 8.44 0.70
C LYS A 65 0.68 6.97 0.86
N PHE A 66 0.19 6.34 -0.20
CA PHE A 66 -0.12 4.92 -0.20
C PHE A 66 1.14 4.06 0.00
N ASP A 67 2.20 4.33 -0.75
CA ASP A 67 3.47 3.61 -0.64
C ASP A 67 4.08 3.73 0.78
N LEU A 68 4.04 4.93 1.36
CA LEU A 68 4.48 5.17 2.73
C LEU A 68 3.63 4.43 3.76
N ALA A 69 2.31 4.42 3.60
CA ALA A 69 1.40 3.68 4.49
C ALA A 69 1.69 2.17 4.45
N LEU A 70 1.91 1.60 3.26
CA LEU A 70 2.32 0.20 3.12
C LEU A 70 3.67 -0.06 3.79
N ALA A 71 4.65 0.83 3.60
CA ALA A 71 5.97 0.70 4.22
C ALA A 71 5.94 0.79 5.75
N LEU A 72 4.98 1.52 6.32
CA LEU A 72 4.75 1.67 7.76
C LEU A 72 3.81 0.60 8.36
N ASP A 73 3.28 -0.31 7.56
CA ASP A 73 2.25 -1.29 7.98
C ASP A 73 0.97 -0.65 8.53
N ASP A 74 0.70 0.60 8.14
CA ASP A 74 -0.53 1.32 8.46
C ASP A 74 -1.60 1.03 7.41
N LEU A 75 -2.27 -0.11 7.61
CA LEU A 75 -3.31 -0.62 6.72
C LEU A 75 -4.55 0.29 6.67
N ASP A 76 -4.87 0.96 7.78
CA ASP A 76 -6.04 1.83 7.87
C ASP A 76 -5.81 3.11 7.06
N ALA A 77 -4.61 3.68 7.14
CA ALA A 77 -4.22 4.81 6.30
C ALA A 77 -4.22 4.42 4.81
N ALA A 78 -3.68 3.25 4.46
CA ALA A 78 -3.65 2.75 3.08
C ALA A 78 -5.07 2.59 2.49
N LEU A 79 -6.01 2.03 3.27
CA LEU A 79 -7.42 1.93 2.87
C LEU A 79 -8.07 3.29 2.63
N GLY A 80 -7.85 4.23 3.55
CA GLY A 80 -8.38 5.60 3.44
C GLY A 80 -7.91 6.27 2.15
N VAL A 81 -6.63 6.08 1.79
CA VAL A 81 -6.08 6.61 0.54
C VAL A 81 -6.74 5.97 -0.67
N ILE A 82 -6.88 4.64 -0.72
CA ILE A 82 -7.53 3.96 -1.85
C ILE A 82 -8.98 4.44 -2.02
N MET A 83 -9.74 4.56 -0.94
CA MET A 83 -11.15 4.96 -0.99
C MET A 83 -11.36 6.41 -1.42
N GLN A 84 -10.43 7.32 -1.12
CA GLN A 84 -10.61 8.75 -1.36
C GLN A 84 -10.02 9.25 -2.67
N SER A 85 -8.96 8.60 -3.17
CA SER A 85 -8.09 9.24 -4.18
C SER A 85 -7.82 8.40 -5.42
N VAL A 86 -8.20 7.12 -5.45
CA VAL A 86 -7.79 6.21 -6.52
C VAL A 86 -8.95 5.96 -7.49
N PRO A 87 -8.79 6.26 -8.79
CA PRO A 87 -9.76 5.88 -9.82
C PRO A 87 -9.82 4.35 -9.99
N GLU A 88 -11.00 3.83 -10.32
CA GLU A 88 -11.27 2.37 -10.35
C GLU A 88 -10.25 1.56 -11.17
N THR A 89 -9.70 2.14 -12.24
CA THR A 89 -8.68 1.51 -13.10
C THR A 89 -7.33 1.25 -12.43
N GLU A 90 -6.92 2.07 -11.47
CA GLU A 90 -5.68 1.85 -10.69
C GLU A 90 -5.96 1.23 -9.32
N ALA A 91 -7.23 1.16 -8.93
CA ALA A 91 -7.63 0.60 -7.66
C ALA A 91 -7.27 -0.88 -7.57
N GLU A 92 -7.41 -1.65 -8.64
CA GLU A 92 -7.16 -3.11 -8.64
C GLU A 92 -5.73 -3.47 -8.18
N SER A 93 -4.71 -2.80 -8.74
CA SER A 93 -3.31 -3.07 -8.38
C SER A 93 -2.98 -2.63 -6.94
N LYS A 94 -3.55 -1.50 -6.49
CA LYS A 94 -3.39 -1.01 -5.12
C LYS A 94 -4.11 -1.89 -4.09
N TRP A 95 -5.29 -2.41 -4.42
CA TRP A 95 -6.00 -3.40 -3.59
C TRP A 95 -5.20 -4.69 -3.47
N LYS A 96 -4.59 -5.16 -4.56
CA LYS A 96 -3.70 -6.32 -4.53
C LYS A 96 -2.47 -6.08 -3.66
N ALA A 97 -1.78 -4.94 -3.84
CA ALA A 97 -0.62 -4.58 -3.02
C ALA A 97 -0.97 -4.47 -1.53
N LEU A 98 -2.15 -3.92 -1.21
CA LEU A 98 -2.66 -3.90 0.16
C LEU A 98 -2.88 -5.33 0.70
N GLY A 99 -3.53 -6.19 -0.07
CA GLY A 99 -3.74 -7.60 0.29
C GLY A 99 -2.42 -8.31 0.60
N ASP A 100 -1.44 -8.19 -0.31
CA ASP A 100 -0.12 -8.81 -0.16
C ASP A 100 0.61 -8.29 1.08
N ARG A 101 0.47 -6.98 1.38
CA ARG A 101 1.07 -6.39 2.59
C ARG A 101 0.40 -6.91 3.85
N VAL A 102 -0.93 -7.01 3.88
CA VAL A 102 -1.67 -7.59 5.03
C VAL A 102 -1.17 -9.01 5.34
N LEU A 103 -0.97 -9.82 4.29
CA LEU A 103 -0.43 -11.17 4.45
C LEU A 103 1.02 -11.16 4.95
N ALA A 104 1.84 -10.23 4.47
CA ALA A 104 3.24 -10.10 4.88
C ALA A 104 3.43 -9.73 6.36
N VAL A 105 2.52 -8.93 6.95
CA VAL A 105 2.59 -8.54 8.37
C VAL A 105 2.04 -9.65 9.29
N TRP A 106 1.41 -10.69 8.73
CA TRP A 106 0.87 -11.85 9.48
C TRP A 106 -0.05 -11.47 10.65
N ARG A 107 -0.89 -10.44 10.47
CA ARG A 107 -1.90 -10.08 11.47
C ARG A 107 -3.18 -10.89 11.24
N PHE A 108 -3.35 -11.97 11.99
CA PHE A 108 -4.53 -12.84 11.89
C PHE A 108 -5.87 -12.10 11.98
N GLU A 109 -5.96 -11.04 12.79
CA GLU A 109 -7.16 -10.20 12.94
C GLU A 109 -7.53 -9.41 11.67
N ARG A 110 -6.56 -9.14 10.79
CA ARG A 110 -6.74 -8.35 9.57
C ARG A 110 -6.95 -9.25 8.35
N PHE A 111 -7.10 -10.55 8.53
CA PHE A 111 -7.22 -11.47 7.41
C PHE A 111 -8.52 -11.28 6.61
N ASP A 112 -9.60 -10.87 7.26
CA ASP A 112 -10.83 -10.51 6.57
C ASP A 112 -10.67 -9.25 5.71
N LEU A 113 -9.74 -8.36 6.09
CA LEU A 113 -9.39 -7.21 5.26
C LEU A 113 -8.66 -7.64 3.98
N ALA A 114 -7.76 -8.63 4.06
CA ALA A 114 -7.10 -9.20 2.89
C ALA A 114 -8.11 -9.83 1.92
N LYS A 115 -9.09 -10.58 2.45
CA LYS A 115 -10.19 -11.14 1.63
C LYS A 115 -10.94 -10.04 0.87
N GLY A 116 -11.38 -9.00 1.59
CA GLY A 116 -12.10 -7.88 0.99
C GLY A 116 -11.24 -7.09 -0.02
N ALA A 117 -9.93 -7.00 0.21
CA ALA A 117 -9.00 -6.38 -0.73
C ALA A 117 -8.87 -7.19 -2.03
N TYR A 118 -8.67 -8.51 -1.95
CA TYR A 118 -8.59 -9.35 -3.16
C TYR A 118 -9.91 -9.46 -3.91
N GLU A 119 -11.05 -9.46 -3.22
CA GLU A 119 -12.38 -9.39 -3.86
C GLU A 119 -12.54 -8.10 -4.68
N LYS A 120 -12.10 -6.95 -4.14
CA LYS A 120 -12.10 -5.67 -4.87
C LYS A 120 -11.04 -5.60 -5.96
N ALA A 121 -9.92 -6.30 -5.80
CA ALA A 121 -8.88 -6.40 -6.81
C ALA A 121 -9.25 -7.33 -7.98
N GLY A 122 -10.30 -8.15 -7.84
CA GLY A 122 -10.66 -9.16 -8.82
C GLY A 122 -9.66 -10.32 -8.93
N ASP A 123 -8.73 -10.46 -7.98
CA ASP A 123 -7.72 -11.54 -7.98
C ASP A 123 -8.30 -12.80 -7.33
N LEU A 124 -9.03 -13.57 -8.15
CA LEU A 124 -9.65 -14.83 -7.73
C LEU A 124 -8.62 -15.89 -7.32
N GLY A 125 -7.41 -15.87 -7.88
CA GLY A 125 -6.37 -16.84 -7.57
C GLY A 125 -5.83 -16.68 -6.15
N SER A 126 -5.46 -15.45 -5.81
CA SER A 126 -4.97 -15.10 -4.46
C SER A 126 -6.07 -15.28 -3.42
N LEU A 127 -7.31 -14.86 -3.74
CA LEU A 127 -8.47 -15.06 -2.87
C LEU A 127 -8.74 -16.54 -2.60
N MET A 128 -8.62 -17.39 -3.63
CA MET A 128 -8.85 -18.82 -3.48
C MET A 128 -7.80 -19.49 -2.60
N LEU A 129 -6.52 -19.20 -2.82
CA LEU A 129 -5.44 -19.72 -1.97
C LEU A 129 -5.69 -19.39 -0.50
N LEU A 130 -6.15 -18.15 -0.27
CA LEU A 130 -6.47 -17.63 1.04
C LEU A 130 -7.64 -18.39 1.69
N VAL A 131 -8.72 -18.61 0.94
CA VAL A 131 -9.94 -19.32 1.37
C VAL A 131 -9.67 -20.81 1.62
N VAL A 132 -8.88 -21.47 0.76
CA VAL A 132 -8.47 -22.88 0.93
C VAL A 132 -7.64 -23.04 2.21
N SER A 133 -6.72 -22.12 2.47
CA SER A 133 -5.89 -22.14 3.68
C SER A 133 -6.73 -21.96 4.95
N MET A 134 -7.88 -21.28 4.87
CA MET A 134 -8.82 -21.13 5.98
C MET A 134 -9.87 -22.24 6.09
N GLY A 135 -10.04 -23.06 5.05
CA GLY A 135 -11.07 -24.09 5.01
C GLY A 135 -12.51 -23.55 4.88
N ASP A 136 -12.71 -22.32 4.36
CA ASP A 136 -14.04 -21.73 4.16
C ASP A 136 -14.68 -22.27 2.88
N ARG A 137 -15.53 -23.29 3.02
CA ARG A 137 -16.16 -24.01 1.90
C ARG A 137 -17.16 -23.15 1.13
N ILE A 138 -17.93 -22.34 1.83
CA ILE A 138 -19.00 -21.52 1.22
C ILE A 138 -18.38 -20.50 0.27
N ARG A 139 -17.32 -19.82 0.73
CA ARG A 139 -16.64 -18.83 -0.10
C ARG A 139 -15.89 -19.49 -1.28
N LEU A 140 -15.39 -20.72 -1.09
CA LEU A 140 -14.74 -21.49 -2.15
C LEU A 140 -15.70 -21.88 -3.27
N GLU A 141 -16.92 -22.30 -2.94
CA GLU A 141 -17.97 -22.60 -3.92
C GLU A 141 -18.36 -21.36 -4.74
N TRP A 142 -18.48 -20.21 -4.09
CA TRP A 142 -18.74 -18.94 -4.78
C TRP A 142 -17.62 -18.56 -5.76
N ILE A 143 -16.36 -18.67 -5.34
CA ILE A 143 -15.20 -18.40 -6.21
C ILE A 143 -15.17 -19.38 -7.39
N ALA A 144 -15.46 -20.66 -7.16
CA ALA A 144 -15.48 -21.64 -8.23
C ALA A 144 -16.60 -21.40 -9.25
N ALA A 145 -17.77 -20.93 -8.79
CA ALA A 145 -18.83 -20.50 -9.69
C ALA A 145 -18.42 -19.26 -10.51
N ALA A 146 -17.69 -18.31 -9.90
CA ALA A 146 -17.19 -17.12 -10.57
C ALA A 146 -16.03 -17.38 -11.54
N ALA A 147 -15.13 -18.33 -11.21
CA ALA A 147 -13.89 -18.59 -11.95
C ALA A 147 -14.01 -19.68 -13.04
N GLY A 148 -15.14 -20.37 -13.12
CA GLY A 148 -15.41 -21.39 -14.14
C GLY A 148 -14.57 -22.68 -14.01
N ALA A 149 -14.42 -23.41 -15.11
CA ALA A 149 -13.92 -24.79 -15.15
C ALA A 149 -12.45 -24.98 -14.68
N SER A 150 -11.61 -23.94 -14.76
CA SER A 150 -10.19 -24.03 -14.41
C SER A 150 -9.94 -24.27 -12.90
N PHE A 151 -10.88 -23.87 -12.05
CA PHE A 151 -10.76 -24.01 -10.58
C PHE A 151 -11.49 -25.23 -10.01
N HIS A 152 -12.25 -25.94 -10.84
CA HIS A 152 -13.01 -27.13 -10.44
C HIS A 152 -12.12 -28.28 -9.94
N ALA A 153 -10.88 -28.36 -10.45
CA ALA A 153 -9.91 -29.38 -10.04
C ALA A 153 -9.49 -29.22 -8.57
N VAL A 154 -9.43 -27.99 -8.06
CA VAL A 154 -9.04 -27.75 -6.66
C VAL A 154 -10.20 -28.05 -5.72
N LEU A 155 -11.43 -27.67 -6.08
CA LEU A 155 -12.63 -28.10 -5.32
C LEU A 155 -12.71 -29.63 -5.21
N LEU A 156 -12.47 -30.34 -6.31
CA LEU A 156 -12.43 -31.80 -6.32
C LEU A 156 -11.31 -32.36 -5.43
N TRP A 157 -10.17 -31.67 -5.32
CA TRP A 157 -9.08 -32.04 -4.43
C TRP A 157 -9.42 -31.78 -2.95
N THR A 158 -9.95 -30.60 -2.59
CA THR A 158 -10.33 -30.29 -1.20
C THR A 158 -11.52 -31.12 -0.70
N CYS A 159 -12.50 -31.42 -1.55
CA CYS A 159 -13.60 -32.35 -1.23
C CYS A 159 -13.10 -33.79 -1.01
N ARG A 160 -12.04 -34.20 -1.71
CA ARG A 160 -11.47 -35.56 -1.58
C ARG A 160 -10.63 -35.73 -0.32
N GLU A 161 -9.93 -34.70 0.14
CA GLU A 161 -9.11 -34.78 1.37
C GLU A 161 -9.90 -34.56 2.66
N ASN A 162 -11.00 -33.78 2.64
CA ASN A 162 -11.76 -33.44 3.84
C ASN A 162 -13.10 -34.18 3.97
N GLY A 163 -13.24 -35.35 3.32
CA GLY A 163 -14.36 -36.27 3.53
C GLY A 163 -15.74 -35.64 3.32
N CYS A 164 -16.10 -35.33 2.07
CA CYS A 164 -17.51 -35.21 1.72
C CYS A 164 -18.05 -36.63 1.48
N GLU A 165 -18.65 -37.22 2.52
CA GLU A 165 -19.77 -38.15 2.33
C GLU A 165 -21.03 -37.37 1.99
#